data_AF-A0A378YW64-F1
#
_entry.id   AF-A0A378YW64-F1
#
_cell.length_a   1.000
_cell.length_b   1.000
_cell.length_c   1.000
_cell.angle_alpha   90.00
_cell.angle_beta   90.00
_cell.angle_gamma   90.00
#
_symmetry.space_group_name_H-M   'P 1'
#
loop_
_entity.id
_entity.type
_entity.pdbx_description
1 polymer ?
#
loop_
_entity_poly.entity_id
_entity_poly.type
_entity_poly.pdbx_seq_one_letter_code
_entity_poly.pdbx_strand_id
1 'polypeptide(L)'
;MKRETQNLELASDEVRLLTEIAVVAIGRRDPDRARQLFAALCELRPDVDFPYIGLALALMSGGRAADAVKLLEEADRRFPNNAAIQTHLGMALLLNDRRTHSTAMLNRVVRRRDIGQQDKRLARALLLQPIPSYSTH
;
A
#
# COMPACT_ATOMS: atom_id res chain seq x y z
N MET A 1 -17.16 35.16 17.55
CA MET A 1 -15.76 35.05 17.06
C MET A 1 -14.93 34.31 18.11
N LYS A 2 -14.47 33.10 17.80
CA LYS A 2 -13.30 32.40 18.40
C LYS A 2 -13.20 31.02 17.73
N ARG A 3 -12.81 31.02 16.46
CA ARG A 3 -12.28 29.86 15.74
C ARG A 3 -10.87 30.27 15.39
N GLU A 4 -9.87 29.74 16.07
CA GLU A 4 -8.45 29.82 15.69
C GLU A 4 -7.64 29.32 16.89
N THR A 5 -7.14 28.08 16.82
CA THR A 5 -5.91 27.54 17.47
C THR A 5 -5.87 26.00 17.59
N GLN A 6 -6.88 25.26 17.13
CA GLN A 6 -6.83 23.78 17.10
C GLN A 6 -6.09 23.22 15.85
N ASN A 7 -4.94 23.77 15.46
CA ASN A 7 -4.35 23.41 14.16
C ASN A 7 -2.81 23.29 14.08
N LEU A 8 -2.06 23.12 15.16
CA LEU A 8 -0.58 23.13 15.03
C LEU A 8 0.23 22.22 15.95
N GLU A 9 -0.35 21.12 16.40
CA GLU A 9 0.44 19.96 16.80
C GLU A 9 -0.13 18.75 16.08
N LEU A 10 0.44 18.37 14.93
CA LEU A 10 0.60 16.93 14.71
C LEU A 10 1.25 16.44 16.00
N ALA A 11 0.55 15.65 16.82
CA ALA A 11 1.02 15.26 18.14
C ALA A 11 2.47 14.79 18.00
N SER A 12 3.35 15.16 18.93
CA SER A 12 4.79 14.86 18.85
C SER A 12 5.08 13.40 18.44
N ASP A 13 4.17 12.50 18.83
CA ASP A 13 4.18 11.07 18.47
C ASP A 13 3.84 10.79 17.00
N GLU A 14 2.90 11.50 16.37
CA GLU A 14 2.59 11.38 14.94
C GLU A 14 3.74 11.88 14.07
N VAL A 15 4.37 13.02 14.43
CA VAL A 15 5.57 13.52 13.73
C VAL A 15 6.74 12.56 13.88
N ARG A 16 6.95 12.03 15.09
CA ARG A 16 7.96 11.00 15.34
C ARG A 16 7.69 9.75 14.51
N LEU A 17 6.46 9.26 14.50
CA LEU A 17 6.06 8.07 13.75
C LEU A 17 6.22 8.25 12.24
N LEU A 18 5.81 9.41 11.70
CA LEU A 18 6.03 9.76 10.29
C LEU A 18 7.53 9.86 9.94
N THR A 19 8.34 10.38 10.86
CA THR A 19 9.80 10.46 10.69
C THR A 19 10.44 9.07 10.70
N GLU A 20 10.06 8.21 11.65
CA GLU A 20 10.54 6.83 11.70
C GLU A 20 10.13 6.03 10.47
N ILE A 21 8.91 6.24 9.97
CA ILE A 21 8.44 5.63 8.72
C ILE A 21 9.26 6.10 7.53
N ALA A 22 9.52 7.40 7.42
CA ALA A 22 10.37 7.94 6.35
C ALA A 22 11.77 7.31 6.41
N VAL A 23 12.36 7.19 7.59
CA VAL A 23 13.67 6.56 7.78
C VAL A 23 13.65 5.07 7.43
N VAL A 24 12.61 4.33 7.82
CA VAL A 24 12.50 2.90 7.53
C VAL A 24 12.25 2.67 6.04
N ALA A 25 11.40 3.48 5.41
CA ALA A 25 11.12 3.43 3.98
C ALA A 25 12.36 3.76 3.13
N ILE A 26 13.20 4.70 3.59
CA ILE A 26 14.41 5.13 2.87
C ILE A 26 15.61 4.22 3.16
N GLY A 27 15.75 3.69 4.38
CA GLY A 27 17.08 3.42 4.91
C GLY A 27 17.47 1.99 5.26
N ARG A 28 16.56 1.07 5.62
CA ARG A 28 17.01 -0.10 6.41
C ARG A 28 16.56 -1.51 6.03
N ARG A 29 15.74 -1.70 4.99
CA ARG A 29 15.34 -3.08 4.55
C ARG A 29 14.85 -3.95 5.73
N ASP A 30 14.21 -3.31 6.72
CA ASP A 30 13.65 -3.94 7.92
C ASP A 30 12.11 -3.96 7.77
N PRO A 31 11.57 -5.02 7.13
CA PRO A 31 10.13 -5.11 6.86
C PRO A 31 9.31 -5.25 8.15
N ASP A 32 9.88 -5.81 9.21
CA ASP A 32 9.16 -6.02 10.47
C ASP A 32 8.96 -4.74 11.24
N ARG A 33 10.00 -3.89 11.32
CA ARG A 33 9.85 -2.57 11.93
C ARG A 33 8.89 -1.68 11.11
N ALA A 34 8.99 -1.72 9.78
CA ALA A 34 8.05 -1.00 8.90
C ALA A 34 6.59 -1.43 9.18
N ARG A 35 6.36 -2.74 9.28
CA ARG A 35 5.05 -3.31 9.57
C ARG A 35 4.48 -2.82 10.89
N GLN A 36 5.27 -2.77 11.96
CA GLN A 36 4.81 -2.29 13.26
C GLN A 36 4.40 -0.82 13.22
N LEU A 37 5.22 0.03 12.61
CA LEU A 37 4.95 1.48 12.53
C LEU A 37 3.70 1.77 11.70
N PHE A 38 3.55 1.12 10.54
CA PHE A 38 2.37 1.32 9.70
C PHE A 38 1.09 0.72 10.32
N ALA A 39 1.19 -0.38 11.07
CA ALA A 39 0.05 -0.92 11.81
C ALA A 39 -0.45 0.07 12.87
N ALA A 40 0.46 0.69 13.63
CA ALA A 40 0.10 1.74 14.58
C ALA A 40 -0.57 2.94 13.89
N LEU A 41 -0.08 3.35 12.70
CA LEU A 41 -0.73 4.41 11.93
C LEU A 41 -2.14 4.04 11.44
N CYS A 42 -2.36 2.78 11.04
CA CYS A 42 -3.71 2.33 10.67
C CYS A 42 -4.68 2.45 11.85
N GLU A 43 -4.22 2.22 13.08
CA GLU A 43 -5.03 2.39 14.30
C GLU A 43 -5.28 3.86 14.64
N LEU A 44 -4.25 4.70 14.52
CA LEU A 44 -4.32 6.14 14.84
C LEU A 44 -5.12 6.95 13.81
N ARG A 45 -4.95 6.62 12.52
CA ARG A 45 -5.54 7.34 11.37
C ARG A 45 -6.25 6.37 10.44
N PRO A 46 -7.33 5.74 10.93
CA PRO A 46 -7.97 4.67 10.19
C PRO A 46 -8.66 5.19 8.92
N ASP A 47 -8.94 6.48 8.84
CA ASP A 47 -9.56 7.24 7.74
C ASP A 47 -8.59 7.67 6.63
N VAL A 48 -7.30 7.36 6.75
CA VAL A 48 -6.28 7.69 5.74
C VAL A 48 -5.82 6.40 5.04
N ASP A 49 -5.59 6.46 3.73
CA ASP A 49 -5.25 5.32 2.88
C ASP A 49 -3.77 4.93 2.91
N PHE A 50 -2.87 5.92 3.01
CA PHE A 50 -1.42 5.74 2.97
C PHE A 50 -0.87 4.70 3.97
N PRO A 51 -1.35 4.61 5.23
CA PRO A 51 -0.85 3.64 6.19
C PRO A 51 -1.11 2.19 5.76
N TYR A 52 -2.26 1.91 5.16
CA TYR A 52 -2.61 0.58 4.66
C TYR A 52 -1.70 0.17 3.50
N ILE A 53 -1.36 1.12 2.61
CA ILE A 53 -0.42 0.91 1.51
C ILE A 53 0.99 0.61 2.05
N GLY A 54 1.47 1.40 3.01
CA GLY A 54 2.77 1.20 3.65
C GLY A 54 2.87 -0.14 4.38
N LEU A 55 1.83 -0.52 5.12
CA LEU A 55 1.75 -1.81 5.80
C LEU A 55 1.77 -2.98 4.81
N ALA A 56 1.04 -2.87 3.70
CA ALA A 56 1.04 -3.90 2.65
C ALA A 56 2.42 -4.05 2.00
N LEU A 57 3.13 -2.95 1.72
CA LEU A 57 4.50 -2.98 1.21
C LEU A 57 5.47 -3.66 2.19
N ALA A 58 5.33 -3.37 3.49
CA ALA A 58 6.10 -4.03 4.54
C ALA A 58 5.82 -5.56 4.59
N LEU A 59 4.55 -5.96 4.51
CA LEU A 59 4.16 -7.37 4.48
C LEU A 59 4.70 -8.10 3.24
N MET A 60 4.59 -7.50 2.05
CA MET A 60 5.11 -8.07 0.81
C MET A 60 6.65 -8.23 0.85
N SER A 61 7.37 -7.22 1.34
CA SER A 61 8.84 -7.29 1.47
C SER A 61 9.29 -8.31 2.52
N GLY A 62 8.47 -8.60 3.53
CA GLY A 62 8.67 -9.70 4.48
C GLY A 62 8.18 -11.07 3.98
N GLY A 63 7.81 -11.22 2.70
CA GLY A 63 7.34 -12.49 2.12
C GLY A 63 5.90 -12.88 2.49
N ARG A 64 5.16 -12.01 3.17
CA ARG A 64 3.78 -12.24 3.63
C ARG A 64 2.74 -11.68 2.65
N ALA A 65 2.89 -12.02 1.37
CA ALA A 65 2.02 -11.49 0.30
C ALA A 65 0.53 -11.84 0.51
N ALA A 66 0.21 -13.02 1.05
CA ALA A 66 -1.17 -13.42 1.36
C ALA A 66 -1.84 -12.48 2.38
N ASP A 67 -1.10 -12.03 3.40
CA ASP A 67 -1.61 -11.11 4.40
C ASP A 67 -1.78 -9.69 3.83
N ALA A 68 -0.86 -9.28 2.95
CA ALA A 68 -0.98 -8.02 2.21
C ALA A 68 -2.24 -7.97 1.33
N VAL A 69 -2.60 -9.09 0.69
CA VAL A 69 -3.84 -9.21 -0.08
C VAL A 69 -5.06 -8.97 0.82
N LYS A 70 -5.17 -9.68 1.95
CA LYS A 70 -6.30 -9.53 2.87
C LYS A 70 -6.44 -8.10 3.38
N LEU A 71 -5.33 -7.50 3.79
CA LEU A 71 -5.29 -6.11 4.26
C LEU A 71 -5.79 -5.13 3.21
N LEU A 72 -5.33 -5.28 1.96
CA LEU A 72 -5.71 -4.36 0.90
C LEU A 72 -7.12 -4.61 0.35
N GLU A 73 -7.65 -5.83 0.45
CA GLU A 73 -9.07 -6.12 0.18
C GLU A 73 -9.98 -5.45 1.22
N GLU A 74 -9.55 -5.35 2.47
CA GLU A 74 -10.25 -4.54 3.48
C GLU A 74 -10.11 -3.04 3.20
N ALA A 75 -8.90 -2.58 2.84
CA ALA A 75 -8.66 -1.19 2.49
C ALA A 75 -9.49 -0.76 1.25
N ASP A 76 -9.64 -1.58 0.22
CA ASP A 76 -10.44 -1.26 -0.98
C ASP A 76 -11.94 -1.12 -0.64
N ARG A 77 -12.44 -1.91 0.32
CA ARG A 77 -13.81 -1.75 0.85
C ARG A 77 -13.99 -0.42 1.61
N ARG A 78 -12.95 0.03 2.31
CA ARG A 78 -12.98 1.27 3.09
C ARG A 78 -12.77 2.52 2.25
N PHE A 79 -11.92 2.41 1.24
CA PHE A 79 -11.54 3.48 0.32
C PHE A 79 -11.96 3.12 -1.11
N PRO A 80 -13.28 3.06 -1.36
CA PRO A 80 -13.77 2.65 -2.66
C PRO A 80 -13.22 3.57 -3.75
N ASN A 81 -12.83 2.98 -4.88
CA ASN A 81 -12.24 3.68 -6.03
C ASN A 81 -10.87 4.33 -5.77
N ASN A 82 -10.15 3.96 -4.72
CA ASN A 82 -8.77 4.40 -4.52
C ASN A 82 -7.81 3.64 -5.45
N ALA A 83 -7.23 4.35 -6.43
CA ALA A 83 -6.36 3.76 -7.43
C ALA A 83 -5.04 3.24 -6.86
N ALA A 84 -4.50 3.90 -5.84
CA ALA A 84 -3.27 3.50 -5.20
C ALA A 84 -3.47 2.16 -4.47
N ILE A 85 -4.55 2.02 -3.68
CA ILE A 85 -4.89 0.75 -3.02
C ILE A 85 -5.09 -0.37 -4.06
N GLN A 86 -5.84 -0.11 -5.13
CA GLN A 86 -6.06 -1.09 -6.20
C GLN A 86 -4.77 -1.51 -6.90
N THR A 87 -3.84 -0.57 -7.12
CA THR A 87 -2.55 -0.88 -7.75
C THR A 87 -1.69 -1.76 -6.82
N HIS A 88 -1.63 -1.42 -5.53
CA HIS A 88 -0.88 -2.20 -4.55
C HIS A 88 -1.51 -3.57 -4.28
N LEU A 89 -2.84 -3.70 -4.36
CA LEU A 89 -3.51 -5.01 -4.24
C LEU A 89 -3.20 -5.86 -5.48
N GLY A 90 -3.09 -5.25 -6.67
CA GLY A 90 -2.62 -5.94 -7.87
C GLY A 90 -1.18 -6.45 -7.70
N MET A 91 -0.30 -5.65 -7.10
CA MET A 91 1.06 -6.07 -6.76
C MET A 91 1.08 -7.23 -5.76
N ALA A 92 0.31 -7.15 -4.68
CA ALA A 92 0.20 -8.19 -3.66
C ALA A 92 -0.33 -9.50 -4.24
N LEU A 93 -1.32 -9.43 -5.14
CA LEU A 93 -1.84 -10.60 -5.85
C LEU A 93 -0.79 -11.24 -6.78
N LEU A 94 0.09 -10.47 -7.42
CA LEU A 94 1.20 -11.04 -8.21
C LEU A 94 2.19 -11.78 -7.32
N LEU A 95 2.55 -11.21 -6.18
CA LEU A 95 3.50 -11.81 -5.23
C LEU A 95 2.91 -13.03 -4.50
N ASN A 96 1.58 -13.09 -4.37
CA ASN A 96 0.86 -14.24 -3.80
C ASN A 96 0.49 -15.30 -4.86
N ASP A 97 1.11 -15.28 -6.04
CA ASP A 97 0.87 -16.20 -7.16
C ASP A 97 -0.58 -16.21 -7.71
N ARG A 98 -1.36 -15.18 -7.41
CA ARG A 98 -2.74 -15.00 -7.91
C ARG A 98 -2.78 -14.09 -9.13
N ARG A 99 -1.99 -14.45 -10.15
CA ARG A 99 -1.73 -13.60 -11.33
C ARG A 99 -2.99 -13.29 -12.15
N THR A 100 -3.94 -14.21 -12.29
CA THR A 100 -5.19 -13.95 -13.04
C THR A 100 -6.02 -12.83 -12.42
N HIS A 101 -6.16 -12.84 -11.09
CA HIS A 101 -6.88 -11.81 -10.34
C HIS A 101 -6.14 -10.46 -10.40
N SER A 102 -4.81 -10.49 -10.29
CA SER A 102 -4.00 -9.27 -10.45
C SER A 102 -4.20 -8.64 -11.83
N THR A 103 -4.06 -9.42 -12.91
CA THR A 103 -4.19 -8.92 -14.28
C THR A 103 -5.55 -8.29 -14.54
N ALA A 104 -6.63 -8.92 -14.09
CA ALA A 104 -7.98 -8.36 -14.23
C ALA A 104 -8.09 -6.99 -13.53
N MET A 105 -7.55 -6.87 -12.32
CA MET A 105 -7.67 -5.66 -11.53
C MET A 105 -6.76 -4.53 -12.03
N LEU A 106 -5.51 -4.82 -12.36
CA LEU A 106 -4.58 -3.83 -12.92
C LEU A 106 -5.08 -3.29 -14.27
N ASN A 107 -5.72 -4.11 -15.10
CA ASN A 107 -6.38 -3.64 -16.32
C ASN A 107 -7.51 -2.65 -16.05
N ARG A 108 -8.28 -2.85 -14.96
CA ARG A 108 -9.31 -1.89 -14.54
C ARG A 108 -8.69 -0.55 -14.14
N VAL A 109 -7.57 -0.56 -13.41
CA VAL A 109 -6.81 0.66 -13.06
C VAL A 109 -6.38 1.39 -14.33
N VAL A 110 -5.73 0.71 -15.29
CA VAL A 110 -5.22 1.35 -16.52
C VAL A 110 -6.33 1.99 -17.37
N ARG A 111 -7.54 1.43 -17.37
CA ARG A 111 -8.69 1.92 -18.14
C ARG A 111 -9.40 3.12 -17.50
N ARG A 112 -9.18 3.39 -16.21
CA ARG A 112 -9.79 4.53 -15.51
C ARG A 112 -9.24 5.86 -16.05
N ARG A 113 -10.13 6.80 -16.35
CA ARG A 113 -9.75 8.13 -16.88
C ARG A 113 -9.44 9.13 -15.77
N ASP A 114 -10.03 8.93 -14.60
CA ASP A 114 -10.07 9.81 -13.44
C ASP A 114 -8.84 9.70 -12.52
N ILE A 115 -7.94 8.75 -12.76
CA ILE A 115 -6.81 8.47 -11.86
C ILE A 115 -5.48 9.03 -12.39
N GLY A 116 -4.56 9.32 -11.47
CA GLY A 116 -3.23 9.86 -11.74
C GLY A 116 -2.37 8.97 -12.63
N GLN A 117 -1.45 9.60 -13.36
CA GLN A 117 -0.59 8.89 -14.33
C GLN A 117 0.43 7.96 -13.65
N GLN A 118 0.79 8.23 -12.39
CA GLN A 118 1.73 7.41 -11.62
C GLN A 118 1.17 6.01 -11.36
N ASP A 119 -0.08 5.90 -10.88
CA ASP A 119 -0.73 4.62 -10.62
C ASP A 119 -0.91 3.80 -11.91
N LYS A 120 -1.28 4.47 -13.02
CA LYS A 120 -1.37 3.80 -14.32
C LYS A 120 -0.01 3.31 -14.81
N ARG A 121 1.07 4.06 -14.59
CA ARG A 121 2.42 3.65 -14.96
C ARG A 121 2.85 2.42 -14.14
N LEU A 122 2.61 2.42 -12.84
CA LEU A 122 2.91 1.28 -11.98
C LEU A 122 2.08 0.05 -12.37
N ALA A 123 0.76 0.21 -12.58
CA ALA A 123 -0.11 -0.88 -13.02
C ALA A 123 0.32 -1.47 -14.37
N ARG A 124 0.73 -0.64 -15.34
CA ARG A 124 1.28 -1.11 -16.63
C ARG A 124 2.60 -1.86 -16.44
N ALA A 125 3.50 -1.35 -15.60
CA ALA A 125 4.77 -2.02 -15.33
C ALA A 125 4.56 -3.41 -14.70
N LEU A 126 3.61 -3.52 -13.76
CA LEU A 126 3.23 -4.79 -13.13
C LEU A 126 2.61 -5.79 -14.13
N LEU A 127 1.79 -5.32 -15.07
CA LEU A 127 1.23 -6.15 -16.14
C LEU A 127 2.29 -6.69 -17.11
N LEU A 128 3.40 -5.97 -17.29
CA LEU A 128 4.50 -6.35 -18.17
C LEU A 128 5.51 -7.30 -17.50
N GLN A 129 5.38 -7.57 -16.19
CA GLN A 129 6.34 -8.46 -15.53
C GLN A 129 6.18 -9.90 -16.01
N PRO A 130 7.29 -10.55 -16.44
CA PRO A 130 7.27 -11.93 -16.88
C PRO A 130 6.77 -12.84 -15.74
N ILE A 131 6.17 -13.97 -16.12
CA ILE A 131 5.83 -15.04 -15.19
C ILE A 131 7.18 -15.52 -14.61
N PRO A 132 7.42 -15.45 -13.29
CA PRO A 132 8.55 -16.18 -12.74
C PRO A 132 8.25 -17.66 -12.93
N SER A 133 8.82 -18.22 -13.99
CA SER A 133 8.87 -19.66 -14.20
C SER A 133 9.75 -20.22 -13.09
N TYR A 134 9.16 -20.53 -11.93
CA TYR A 134 9.82 -21.47 -11.03
C TYR A 134 9.70 -22.83 -11.72
N SER A 135 10.74 -23.18 -12.46
CA SER A 135 10.95 -24.55 -12.93
C SER A 135 10.84 -25.45 -11.72
N THR A 136 9.75 -26.21 -11.63
CA THR A 136 9.63 -27.33 -10.71
C THR A 136 10.64 -28.38 -11.20
N HIS A 137 11.76 -28.49 -10.48
CA HIS A 137 12.62 -29.67 -10.53
C HIS A 137 12.03 -30.77 -9.67
#